data_AF-A0A0H4IAB6-F1
#
_entry.id   AF-A0A0H4IAB6-F1
#
_cell.length_a   1.000
_cell.length_b   1.000
_cell.length_c   1.000
_cell.angle_alpha   90.00
_cell.angle_beta   90.00
_cell.angle_gamma   90.00
#
_symmetry.space_group_name_H-M   'P 1'
#
loop_
_entity.id
_entity.type
_entity.pdbx_description
1 polymer ?
#
loop_
_entity_poly.entity_id
_entity_poly.type
_entity_poly.pdbx_seq_one_letter_code
_entity_poly.pdbx_strand_id
1 'polypeptide(L)' 'MNEEKTLAELRELTYLEVLELFDGDQVAAGQWLSSSIRALGNHPPISLMGTKPGLQKIRNLVRKWGEGAVS' A
#
# COMPACT_ATOMS: atom_id res chain seq x y z
N MET A 1 22.09 -9.61 -9.58
CA MET A 1 22.32 -8.97 -8.27
C MET A 1 20.94 -8.75 -7.68
N ASN A 2 20.50 -9.54 -6.69
CA ASN A 2 19.23 -9.31 -6.02
C ASN A 2 19.50 -8.26 -4.93
N GLU A 3 19.44 -6.98 -5.30
CA GLU A 3 19.42 -5.92 -4.31
C GLU A 3 18.14 -6.07 -3.50
N GLU A 4 18.29 -6.52 -2.26
CA GLU A 4 17.21 -6.52 -1.29
C GLU A 4 16.86 -5.06 -1.03
N LYS A 5 15.73 -4.60 -1.59
CA LYS A 5 15.24 -3.24 -1.38
C LYS A 5 15.16 -2.94 0.11
N THR A 6 15.72 -1.80 0.50
CA THR A 6 15.65 -1.32 1.87
C THR A 6 14.19 -1.07 2.27
N LEU A 7 13.93 -1.01 3.58
CA LEU A 7 12.58 -0.69 4.08
C LEU A 7 12.10 0.68 3.58
N ALA A 8 13.01 1.65 3.46
CA ALA A 8 12.71 2.99 2.97
C ALA A 8 12.28 2.96 1.49
N GLU A 9 13.03 2.28 0.64
CA GLU A 9 12.68 2.12 -0.78
C GLU A 9 11.35 1.37 -0.95
N LEU A 10 11.13 0.30 -0.17
CA LEU A 10 9.86 -0.42 -0.20
C LEU A 10 8.69 0.46 0.22
N ARG A 11 8.89 1.36 1.18
CA ARG A 11 7.87 2.30 1.63
C ARG A 11 7.54 3.32 0.55
N GLU A 12 8.54 3.89 -0.10
CA GLU A 12 8.36 4.83 -1.21
C GLU A 12 7.61 4.16 -2.37
N LEU A 13 8.03 2.97 -2.79
CA LEU A 13 7.36 2.22 -3.85
C LEU A 13 5.91 1.90 -3.51
N THR A 14 5.65 1.50 -2.25
CA THR A 14 4.27 1.23 -1.81
C THR A 14 3.42 2.49 -1.86
N TYR A 15 3.98 3.65 -1.51
CA TYR A 15 3.25 4.92 -1.59
C TYR A 15 2.95 5.31 -3.05
N LEU A 16 3.90 5.10 -3.97
CA LEU A 16 3.69 5.35 -5.40
C LEU A 16 2.62 4.44 -6.00
N GLU A 17 2.62 3.15 -5.68
CA GLU A 17 1.60 2.20 -6.13
C GLU A 17 0.20 2.58 -5.59
N VAL A 18 0.12 3.08 -4.36
CA VAL A 18 -1.13 3.60 -3.80
C VAL A 18 -1.57 4.86 -4.54
N LEU A 19 -0.66 5.79 -4.85
CA LEU A 19 -1.01 6.97 -5.63
C LEU A 19 -1.53 6.60 -7.02
N GLU A 20 -0.88 5.64 -7.69
CA GLU A 20 -1.31 5.16 -9.01
C GLU A 20 -2.72 4.58 -8.99
N LEU A 21 -3.07 3.82 -7.93
CA LEU A 21 -4.42 3.30 -7.72
C LEU A 21 -5.49 4.40 -7.64
N PHE A 22 -5.12 5.60 -7.19
CA PHE A 22 -6.00 6.76 -7.07
C PHE A 22 -5.75 7.80 -8.17
N ASP A 23 -5.19 7.40 -9.32
CA ASP A 23 -4.91 8.29 -10.46
C ASP A 23 -4.06 9.53 -10.10
N GLY A 24 -3.17 9.38 -9.11
CA GLY A 24 -2.33 10.46 -8.58
C GLY A 24 -3.01 11.40 -7.58
N ASP A 25 -4.27 11.16 -7.20
CA ASP A 25 -4.96 11.94 -6.18
C ASP A 25 -4.34 11.70 -4.79
N GLN A 26 -3.48 12.61 -4.38
CA GLN A 26 -2.79 12.56 -3.09
C GLN A 26 -3.74 12.65 -1.90
N VAL A 27 -4.89 13.33 -2.05
CA VAL A 27 -5.88 13.49 -0.99
C VAL A 27 -6.62 12.16 -0.80
N ALA A 28 -7.12 11.56 -1.88
CA ALA A 28 -7.79 10.27 -1.84
C ALA A 28 -6.84 9.16 -1.33
N ALA A 29 -5.60 9.12 -1.83
CA ALA A 29 -4.58 8.20 -1.36
C ALA A 29 -4.26 8.40 0.14
N GLY A 30 -4.11 9.64 0.59
CA GLY A 30 -3.86 9.97 2.00
C GLY A 30 -5.02 9.54 2.92
N GLN A 31 -6.26 9.79 2.49
CA GLN A 31 -7.47 9.33 3.19
C GLN A 31 -7.52 7.81 3.28
N TRP A 32 -7.23 7.12 2.18
CA TRP A 32 -7.19 5.66 2.14
C TRP A 32 -6.13 5.08 3.08
N LEU A 33 -4.91 5.65 3.06
CA LEU A 33 -3.80 5.24 3.94
C LEU A 33 -4.12 5.38 5.43
N SER A 34 -5.01 6.32 5.76
CA SER A 34 -5.45 6.62 7.12
C SER A 34 -6.71 5.87 7.53
N SER A 35 -7.41 5.24 6.58
CA SER A 35 -8.68 4.56 6.81
C SER A 35 -8.46 3.10 7.22
N SER A 36 -9.25 2.60 8.17
CA SER A 36 -9.23 1.18 8.54
C SER A 36 -9.74 0.30 7.40
N ILE A 37 -8.94 -0.67 6.97
CA ILE A 37 -9.30 -1.57 5.88
C ILE A 37 -9.54 -2.98 6.40
N ARG A 38 -10.71 -3.54 6.11
CA ARG A 38 -11.10 -4.90 6.55
C ARG A 38 -10.10 -5.97 6.09
N ALA A 39 -9.66 -5.90 4.83
CA ALA A 39 -8.67 -6.82 4.26
C ALA A 39 -7.29 -6.75 4.95
N LEU A 40 -7.02 -5.68 5.69
CA LEU A 40 -5.80 -5.49 6.49
C LEU A 40 -6.04 -5.77 7.98
N GLY A 41 -7.13 -6.45 8.33
CA GLY A 41 -7.48 -6.75 9.73
C GLY A 41 -8.04 -5.55 10.48
N ASN A 42 -8.74 -4.64 9.79
CA ASN A 42 -9.27 -3.37 10.33
C ASN A 42 -8.19 -2.38 10.80
N HIS A 43 -6.97 -2.53 10.31
CA HIS A 43 -5.89 -1.55 10.52
C HIS A 43 -5.75 -0.60 9.34
N PRO A 44 -5.31 0.65 9.59
CA PRO A 44 -5.00 1.59 8.52
C PRO A 44 -3.69 1.17 7.81
N PRO A 45 -3.59 1.28 6.47
CA PRO A 45 -2.37 0.94 5.74
C PRO A 45 -1.12 1.62 6.29
N ILE A 46 -1.23 2.88 6.73
CA ILE A 46 -0.08 3.63 7.27
C ILE A 46 0.56 2.97 8.49
N SER A 47 -0.21 2.23 9.32
CA SER A 47 0.35 1.54 10.48
C SER A 47 1.17 0.30 10.09
N LEU A 48 1.01 -0.20 8.87
CA LEU A 48 1.74 -1.37 8.35
C LEU A 48 3.01 -0.98 7.57
N MET A 49 3.18 0.29 7.22
CA MET A 49 4.32 0.78 6.43
C MET A 49 5.67 0.72 7.16
N GLY A 50 5.68 0.47 8.47
CA GLY A 50 6.89 0.36 9.27
C GLY A 50 7.62 -0.99 9.18
N THR A 51 7.08 -1.97 8.45
CA THR A 51 7.68 -3.32 8.36
C THR A 51 7.62 -3.87 6.94
N LYS A 52 8.62 -4.65 6.52
CA LYS A 52 8.62 -5.31 5.20
C LYS A 52 7.36 -6.18 4.98
N PRO A 53 6.91 -7.03 5.93
CA PRO A 53 5.70 -7.82 5.75
C PRO A 53 4.43 -6.96 5.65
N GLY A 54 4.37 -5.85 6.41
CA GLY A 54 3.25 -4.91 6.33
C GLY A 54 3.16 -4.23 4.98
N LEU A 55 4.29 -3.74 4.44
CA LEU A 55 4.36 -3.17 3.09
C LEU A 55 3.91 -4.20 2.04
N GLN A 56 4.41 -5.43 2.09
CA GLN A 56 4.00 -6.49 1.16
C GLN A 56 2.49 -6.78 1.20
N LYS A 57 1.85 -6.71 2.37
CA LYS A 57 0.38 -6.85 2.47
C LYS A 57 -0.34 -5.71 1.76
N ILE A 58 0.11 -4.47 1.94
CA ILE A 58 -0.49 -3.29 1.27
C ILE A 58 -0.35 -3.42 -0.24
N ARG A 59 0.87 -3.70 -0.74
CA ARG A 59 1.14 -3.83 -2.18
C ARG A 59 0.31 -4.94 -2.84
N ASN A 60 0.18 -6.08 -2.16
CA ASN A 60 -0.69 -7.16 -2.64
C ASN A 60 -2.17 -6.76 -2.70
N LEU A 61 -2.65 -5.94 -1.76
CA LEU A 61 -4.01 -5.43 -1.78
C LEU A 61 -4.22 -4.44 -2.93
N VAL A 62 -3.30 -3.47 -3.08
CA VAL A 62 -3.32 -2.48 -4.16
C VAL A 62 -3.32 -3.15 -5.53
N ARG A 63 -2.45 -4.14 -5.75
CA ARG A 63 -2.40 -4.91 -7.00
C ARG A 63 -3.75 -5.59 -7.30
N LYS A 64 -4.37 -6.23 -6.30
CA LYS A 64 -5.68 -6.88 -6.49
C LYS A 64 -6.75 -5.87 -6.91
N TRP A 65 -6.78 -4.69 -6.28
CA TRP A 65 -7.76 -3.67 -6.61
C TRP A 65 -7.51 -3.04 -7.98
N GLY A 66 -6.25 -2.80 -8.36
CA GLY A 66 -5.88 -2.32 -9.69
C GLY A 66 -6.20 -3.32 -10.80
N GLU A 67 -6.13 -4.62 -10.53
CA GLU A 67 -6.56 -5.70 -11.44
C GLU A 67 -8.10 -5.85 -11.54
N GLY A 68 -8.87 -5.01 -10.84
CA GLY A 68 -10.34 -5.09 -10.81
C GLY A 68 -10.87 -6.24 -9.95
N ALA A 69 -10.01 -6.90 -9.15
CA ALA A 69 -10.44 -7.93 -8.22
C ALA A 69 -11.09 -7.27 -6.99
N VAL A 70 -12.40 -7.08 -7.08
CA VAL A 70 -13.28 -6.81 -5.94
C VAL A 70 -13.34 -8.08 -5.08
N SER A 71 -12.84 -8.01 -3.85
CA SER A 71 -13.15 -9.00 -2.79
C SER A 71 -14.39 -8.59 -2.04
#